data_AF-A0A453G0K9-F1
#
_entry.id   AF-A0A453G0K9-F1
#
_cell.length_a   1.000
_cell.length_b   1.000
_cell.length_c   1.000
_cell.angle_alpha   90.00
_cell.angle_beta   90.00
_cell.angle_gamma   90.00
#
_symmetry.space_group_name_H-M   'P 1'
#
loop_
_entity.id
_entity.type
_entity.pdbx_description
1 polymer ?
#
loop_
_entity_poly.entity_id
_entity_poly.type
_entity_poly.pdbx_seq_one_letter_code
_entity_poly.pdbx_strand_id
1 'polypeptide(L)'
;QLAETQLKKDRREVSPHDIPPMFQSSETLLKLVEYGETEACLSLELMFHLSVLPLTRQLTNISGNLWGKTLQGARAQRVEYLLLHSFHSKKFIVPDKFAARSKELNSAKRKLNADTEGGNVADPTIDDEVHNGDQGKARKGSSYAGGLVLEPKKGLYDKYIILLDFNSLYPSIIQEYNLLHHC
;
A
#
# COMPACT_ATOMS: atom_id res chain seq x y z
N GLN A 1 -6.41 -13.90 -13.97
CA GLN A 1 -6.85 -12.50 -14.15
C GLN A 1 -5.72 -11.53 -14.52
N LEU A 2 -4.68 -11.31 -13.70
CA LEU A 2 -3.66 -10.28 -14.04
C LEU A 2 -2.83 -10.63 -15.28
N ALA A 3 -2.45 -11.90 -15.44
CA ALA A 3 -1.79 -12.39 -16.65
C ALA A 3 -2.66 -12.20 -17.91
N GLU A 4 -3.98 -12.40 -17.78
CA GLU A 4 -4.91 -12.24 -18.89
C GLU A 4 -5.07 -10.76 -19.29
N THR A 5 -5.28 -9.87 -18.31
CA THR A 5 -5.50 -8.44 -18.58
C THR A 5 -4.26 -7.71 -19.04
N GLN A 6 -3.09 -8.05 -18.48
CA GLN A 6 -1.83 -7.34 -18.77
C GLN A 6 -1.02 -8.02 -19.87
N LEU A 7 -0.95 -9.36 -19.87
CA LEU A 7 -0.09 -10.12 -20.80
C LEU A 7 -0.87 -10.81 -21.92
N LYS A 8 -2.22 -10.82 -21.87
CA LYS A 8 -3.08 -11.55 -22.81
C LYS A 8 -2.75 -13.05 -22.88
N LYS A 9 -2.28 -13.62 -21.76
CA LYS A 9 -1.95 -15.05 -21.62
C LYS A 9 -2.95 -15.73 -20.71
N ASP A 10 -3.33 -16.95 -21.09
CA ASP A 10 -4.17 -17.81 -20.26
C ASP A 10 -3.33 -18.46 -19.15
N ARG A 11 -3.88 -18.47 -17.93
CA ARG A 11 -3.30 -19.17 -16.78
C ARG A 11 -4.31 -20.22 -16.36
N ARG A 12 -3.94 -21.50 -16.50
CA ARG A 12 -4.71 -22.60 -15.93
C ARG A 12 -4.48 -22.69 -14.44
N GLU A 13 -5.56 -22.62 -13.68
CA GLU A 13 -5.54 -22.78 -12.23
C GLU A 13 -5.83 -24.23 -11.87
N VAL A 14 -4.99 -24.80 -11.02
CA VAL A 14 -5.15 -26.17 -10.51
C VAL A 14 -5.80 -26.11 -9.14
N SER A 15 -6.92 -26.81 -8.97
CA SER A 15 -7.57 -26.90 -7.66
C SER A 15 -6.68 -27.66 -6.67
N PRO A 16 -6.60 -27.26 -5.39
CA PRO A 16 -5.87 -28.01 -4.38
C PRO A 16 -6.30 -29.49 -4.27
N HIS A 17 -7.56 -29.80 -4.60
CA HIS A 17 -8.09 -31.17 -4.60
C HIS A 17 -7.55 -32.03 -5.75
N ASP A 18 -7.12 -31.40 -6.86
CA ASP A 18 -6.59 -32.09 -8.03
C ASP A 18 -5.08 -32.37 -7.90
N ILE A 19 -4.42 -31.80 -6.88
CA ILE A 19 -2.98 -31.97 -6.67
C ILE A 19 -2.61 -33.41 -6.27
N PRO A 20 -3.23 -34.05 -5.23
CA PRO A 20 -2.89 -35.43 -4.84
C PRO A 20 -2.97 -36.48 -5.97
N PRO A 21 -4.00 -36.51 -6.84
CA PRO A 21 -4.05 -37.49 -7.93
C PRO A 21 -2.97 -37.26 -9.00
N MET A 22 -2.48 -36.03 -9.17
CA MET A 22 -1.41 -35.73 -10.14
C MET A 22 -0.05 -36.35 -9.76
N PHE A 23 0.16 -36.74 -8.49
CA PHE A 23 1.35 -37.47 -8.06
C PHE A 23 1.35 -38.96 -8.43
N GLN A 24 0.23 -39.50 -8.92
CA GLN A 24 0.10 -40.93 -9.18
C GLN A 24 0.74 -41.38 -10.51
N SER A 25 0.96 -40.46 -11.45
CA SER A 25 1.62 -40.73 -12.73
C SER A 25 2.74 -39.73 -12.99
N SER A 26 3.83 -40.20 -13.60
CA SER A 26 4.96 -39.36 -14.01
C SER A 26 4.51 -38.25 -14.97
N GLU A 27 3.60 -38.56 -15.90
CA GLU A 27 3.11 -37.58 -16.88
C GLU A 27 2.32 -36.44 -16.24
N THR A 28 1.46 -36.77 -15.26
CA THR A 28 0.67 -35.76 -14.54
C THR A 28 1.54 -34.96 -13.57
N LEU A 29 2.56 -35.59 -12.99
CA LEU A 29 3.52 -34.91 -12.14
C LEU A 29 4.38 -33.90 -12.93
N LEU A 30 4.83 -34.27 -14.13
CA LEU A 30 5.55 -33.34 -15.01
C LEU A 30 4.68 -32.15 -15.43
N LYS A 31 3.39 -32.36 -15.73
CA LYS A 31 2.43 -31.27 -15.98
C LYS A 31 2.29 -30.33 -14.77
N LEU A 32 2.30 -30.88 -13.56
CA LEU A 32 2.27 -30.06 -12.34
C LEU A 32 3.51 -29.18 -12.20
N VAL A 33 4.70 -29.71 -12.53
CA VAL A 33 5.94 -28.93 -12.56
C VAL A 33 5.89 -27.83 -13.63
N GLU A 34 5.37 -28.14 -14.82
CA GLU A 34 5.19 -27.17 -15.92
C GLU A 34 4.26 -26.02 -15.51
N TYR A 35 3.20 -26.30 -14.73
CA TYR A 35 2.35 -25.25 -14.17
C TYR A 35 3.13 -24.33 -13.23
N GLY A 36 3.94 -24.88 -12.32
CA GLY A 36 4.77 -24.07 -11.42
C GLY A 36 5.81 -23.22 -12.16
N GLU A 37 6.45 -23.78 -13.19
CA GLU A 37 7.35 -23.03 -14.07
C GLU A 37 6.62 -21.90 -14.79
N THR A 38 5.47 -22.19 -15.38
CA THR A 38 4.64 -21.21 -16.08
C THR A 38 4.22 -20.08 -15.14
N GLU A 39 3.83 -20.38 -13.90
CA GLU A 39 3.46 -19.38 -12.91
C GLU A 39 4.63 -18.47 -12.52
N ALA A 40 5.81 -19.05 -12.28
CA ALA A 40 7.02 -18.27 -12.00
C ALA A 40 7.40 -17.36 -13.19
N CYS A 41 7.32 -17.88 -14.41
CA CYS A 41 7.59 -17.14 -15.64
C CYS A 41 6.60 -15.97 -15.81
N LEU A 42 5.30 -16.23 -15.64
CA LEU A 42 4.25 -15.20 -15.73
C LEU A 42 4.44 -14.11 -14.67
N SER A 43 4.82 -14.47 -13.44
CA SER A 43 5.10 -13.50 -12.37
C SER A 43 6.26 -12.57 -12.74
N LEU A 44 7.35 -13.13 -13.27
CA LEU A 44 8.51 -12.36 -13.73
C LEU A 44 8.17 -11.45 -14.92
N GLU A 45 7.42 -11.98 -15.89
CA GLU A 45 6.98 -11.24 -17.06
C GLU A 45 6.05 -10.08 -16.69
N LEU A 46 5.13 -10.29 -15.75
CA LEU A 46 4.28 -9.23 -15.19
C LEU A 46 5.10 -8.13 -14.53
N MET A 47 6.13 -8.49 -13.74
CA MET A 47 7.02 -7.54 -13.10
C MET A 47 7.72 -6.63 -14.13
N PHE A 48 8.20 -7.21 -15.24
CA PHE A 48 8.82 -6.45 -16.32
C PHE A 48 7.80 -5.60 -17.08
N HIS A 49 6.65 -6.18 -17.44
CA HIS A 49 5.59 -5.48 -18.18
C HIS A 49 5.10 -4.23 -17.45
N LEU A 50 4.92 -4.32 -16.13
CA LEU A 50 4.50 -3.20 -15.29
C LEU A 50 5.67 -2.33 -14.81
N SER A 51 6.91 -2.65 -15.20
CA SER A 51 8.11 -1.92 -14.78
C SER A 51 8.20 -1.70 -13.27
N VAL A 52 7.87 -2.73 -12.47
CA VAL A 52 7.75 -2.62 -11.01
C VAL A 52 9.05 -2.14 -10.37
N LEU A 53 10.20 -2.74 -10.76
CA LEU A 53 11.49 -2.38 -10.15
C LEU A 53 11.95 -0.95 -10.52
N PRO A 54 11.95 -0.53 -11.80
CA PRO A 54 12.28 0.86 -12.15
C PRO A 54 11.36 1.88 -11.47
N LEU A 55 10.04 1.65 -11.50
CA LEU A 55 9.06 2.58 -10.96
C LEU A 55 9.20 2.73 -9.44
N THR A 56 9.32 1.61 -8.72
CA THR A 56 9.45 1.63 -7.26
C THR A 56 10.79 2.19 -6.81
N ARG A 57 11.87 1.98 -7.58
CA ARG A 57 13.16 2.65 -7.33
C ARG A 57 13.05 4.16 -7.49
N GLN A 58 12.41 4.65 -8.56
CA GLN A 58 12.21 6.08 -8.76
C GLN A 58 11.37 6.71 -7.64
N LEU A 59 10.26 6.07 -7.28
CA LEU A 59 9.43 6.52 -6.16
C LEU A 59 10.23 6.59 -4.86
N THR A 60 11.03 5.56 -4.57
CA THR A 60 11.85 5.49 -3.36
C THR A 60 12.91 6.60 -3.34
N ASN A 61 13.54 6.89 -4.48
CA ASN A 61 14.52 7.99 -4.58
C ASN A 61 13.87 9.37 -4.37
N ILE A 62 12.63 9.55 -4.84
CA ILE A 62 11.90 10.81 -4.65
C ILE A 62 11.48 10.98 -3.19
N SER A 63 10.92 9.95 -2.55
CA SER A 63 10.46 10.06 -1.17
C SER A 63 11.56 9.91 -0.12
N GLY A 64 12.66 9.24 -0.42
CA GLY A 64 13.78 9.03 0.51
C GLY A 64 13.49 8.03 1.65
N ASN A 65 12.57 7.08 1.45
CA ASN A 65 12.28 5.99 2.38
C ASN A 65 13.00 4.68 1.97
N LEU A 66 12.78 3.59 2.73
CA LEU A 66 13.32 2.26 2.38
C LEU A 66 12.59 1.63 1.19
N TRP A 67 13.33 1.08 0.23
CA TRP A 67 12.76 0.50 -1.00
C TRP A 67 11.79 -0.65 -0.73
N GLY A 68 12.10 -1.51 0.26
CA GLY A 68 11.22 -2.61 0.66
C GLY A 68 9.81 -2.14 1.07
N LYS A 69 9.70 -0.97 1.71
CA LYS A 69 8.40 -0.37 2.05
C LYS A 69 7.67 0.22 0.85
N THR A 70 8.42 0.74 -0.13
CA THR A 70 7.83 1.17 -1.41
C THR A 70 7.28 -0.01 -2.20
N LEU A 71 7.99 -1.14 -2.24
CA LEU A 71 7.54 -2.39 -2.87
C LEU A 71 6.25 -2.93 -2.20
N GLN A 72 6.12 -2.77 -0.88
CA GLN A 72 4.90 -3.11 -0.13
C GLN A 72 3.73 -2.12 -0.36
N GLY A 73 3.91 -1.06 -1.16
CA GLY A 73 2.85 -0.12 -1.50
C GLY A 73 2.53 0.93 -0.42
N ALA A 74 3.40 1.15 0.57
CA ALA A 74 3.15 2.06 1.70
C ALA A 74 3.13 3.55 1.30
N ARG A 75 2.01 4.03 0.72
CA ARG A 75 1.87 5.42 0.22
C ARG A 75 2.06 6.48 1.29
N ALA A 76 1.41 6.32 2.45
CA ALA A 76 1.49 7.30 3.53
C ALA A 76 2.94 7.50 4.02
N GLN A 77 3.67 6.39 4.16
CA GLN A 77 5.08 6.43 4.57
C GLN A 77 5.97 7.16 3.55
N ARG A 78 5.71 7.02 2.25
CA ARG A 78 6.44 7.79 1.23
C ARG A 78 6.22 9.29 1.36
N VAL A 79 4.97 9.71 1.58
CA VAL A 79 4.63 11.12 1.76
C VAL A 79 5.24 11.66 3.06
N GLU A 80 5.20 10.88 4.14
CA GLU A 80 5.81 11.22 5.42
C GLU A 80 7.32 11.47 5.27
N TYR A 81 8.07 10.52 4.68
CA TYR A 81 9.51 10.68 4.49
C TYR A 81 9.86 11.87 3.59
N LEU A 82 9.08 12.10 2.53
CA LEU A 82 9.27 13.25 1.64
C LEU A 82 9.16 14.58 2.43
N LEU A 83 8.16 14.68 3.31
CA LEU A 83 7.97 15.86 4.17
C LEU A 83 9.08 15.95 5.23
N LEU A 84 9.43 14.84 5.89
CA LEU A 84 10.48 14.82 6.90
C LEU A 84 11.82 15.31 6.33
N HIS A 85 12.23 14.82 5.16
CA HIS A 85 13.44 15.29 4.49
C HIS A 85 13.37 16.78 4.14
N SER A 86 12.22 17.24 3.61
CA SER A 86 12.00 18.64 3.25
C SER A 86 12.10 19.57 4.47
N PHE A 87 11.40 19.28 5.55
CA PHE A 87 11.41 20.07 6.79
C PHE A 87 12.76 20.02 7.50
N HIS A 88 13.40 18.85 7.55
CA HIS A 88 14.73 18.70 8.13
C HIS A 88 15.78 19.54 7.37
N SER A 89 15.73 19.54 6.02
CA SER A 89 16.63 20.37 5.20
C SER A 89 16.49 21.87 5.51
N LYS A 90 15.28 22.29 5.86
CA LYS A 90 14.92 23.67 6.23
C LYS A 90 15.08 23.97 7.72
N LYS A 91 15.67 23.05 8.51
CA LYS A 91 15.95 23.19 9.95
C LYS A 91 14.70 23.35 10.84
N PHE A 92 13.56 22.81 10.40
CA PHE A 92 12.37 22.72 11.25
C PHE A 92 12.48 21.53 12.20
N ILE A 93 11.85 21.67 13.38
CA ILE A 93 11.58 20.54 14.28
C ILE A 93 10.39 19.77 13.71
N VAL A 94 10.56 18.47 13.52
CA VAL A 94 9.52 17.57 13.00
C VAL A 94 8.76 16.91 14.16
N PRO A 95 7.47 16.58 13.99
CA PRO A 95 6.70 15.88 15.01
C PRO A 95 7.28 14.50 15.35
N ASP A 96 7.26 14.14 16.63
CA ASP A 96 7.58 12.79 17.06
C ASP A 96 6.56 11.77 16.54
N LYS A 97 7.02 10.55 16.29
CA LYS A 97 6.15 9.47 15.81
C LYS A 97 5.07 9.16 16.86
N PHE A 98 3.81 9.36 16.50
CA PHE A 98 2.64 9.22 17.38
C PHE A 98 2.41 7.81 17.98
N ALA A 99 3.22 6.81 17.62
CA ALA A 99 3.15 5.45 18.18
C ALA A 99 3.44 5.40 19.70
N ALA A 100 4.16 6.39 20.25
CA ALA A 100 4.49 6.42 21.67
C ALA A 100 3.30 6.84 22.57
N ARG A 101 2.44 7.75 22.10
CA ARG A 101 1.37 8.33 22.95
C ARG A 101 0.16 7.42 23.18
N SER A 102 -0.11 6.50 22.25
CA SER A 102 -1.20 5.54 22.40
C SER A 102 -0.85 4.42 23.39
N LYS A 103 0.42 4.03 23.50
CA LYS A 103 0.88 3.11 24.56
C LYS A 103 0.83 3.78 25.93
N GLU A 104 1.15 5.07 26.04
CA GLU A 104 1.14 5.81 27.32
C GLU A 104 -0.26 6.08 27.88
N LEU A 105 -1.22 6.44 27.02
CA LEU A 105 -2.62 6.63 27.43
C LEU A 105 -3.32 5.30 27.78
N ASN A 106 -2.93 4.20 27.14
CA ASN A 106 -3.45 2.86 27.44
C ASN A 106 -2.76 2.21 28.65
N SER A 107 -1.50 2.55 28.94
CA SER A 107 -0.79 2.09 30.13
C SER A 107 -1.24 2.83 31.40
N ALA A 108 -1.62 4.11 31.30
CA ALA A 108 -2.25 4.84 32.41
C ALA A 108 -3.61 4.26 32.84
N LYS A 109 -4.37 3.66 31.91
CA LYS A 109 -5.61 2.91 32.22
C LYS A 109 -5.34 1.50 32.79
N ARG A 110 -4.15 0.92 32.57
CA ARG A 110 -3.77 -0.40 33.10
C ARG A 110 -3.04 -0.32 34.45
N LYS A 111 -2.42 0.81 34.79
CA LYS A 111 -1.72 1.03 36.08
C LYS A 111 -2.61 1.12 37.33
N LEU A 112 -3.93 0.95 37.23
CA LEU A 112 -4.81 0.73 38.39
C LEU A 112 -4.90 -0.75 38.81
N ASN A 113 -4.31 -1.68 38.05
CA ASN A 113 -4.30 -3.10 38.39
C ASN A 113 -2.92 -3.72 38.12
N ALA A 114 -2.37 -4.37 39.15
CA ALA A 114 -1.17 -5.21 39.17
C ALA A 114 0.17 -4.50 39.38
N ASP A 115 0.47 -4.33 40.67
CA ASP A 115 1.81 -4.55 41.23
C ASP A 115 2.41 -5.89 40.76
N THR A 116 3.74 -5.88 40.55
CA THR A 116 4.73 -6.95 40.82
C THR A 116 5.84 -6.97 39.76
N GLU A 117 6.99 -6.44 40.20
CA GLU A 117 8.40 -6.75 39.94
C GLU A 117 8.89 -7.42 38.64
N GLY A 118 10.05 -6.91 38.16
CA GLY A 118 11.06 -7.72 37.47
C GLY A 118 11.61 -7.09 36.19
N GLY A 119 12.80 -6.49 36.26
CA GLY A 119 13.45 -5.83 35.13
C GLY A 119 14.14 -6.78 34.13
N ASN A 120 14.41 -6.27 32.93
CA ASN A 120 15.64 -6.50 32.17
C ASN A 120 15.75 -5.50 31.01
N VAL A 121 16.90 -4.86 30.93
CA VAL A 121 17.35 -4.01 29.82
C VAL A 121 17.91 -4.92 28.71
N ALA A 122 17.33 -4.85 27.52
CA ALA A 122 17.91 -5.39 26.29
C ALA A 122 17.55 -4.50 25.10
N ASP A 123 18.59 -3.89 24.55
CA ASP A 123 18.84 -3.38 23.19
C ASP A 123 17.69 -3.43 22.15
N PRO A 124 17.26 -2.31 21.53
CA PRO A 124 16.25 -2.33 20.48
C PRO A 124 16.92 -2.33 19.10
N THR A 125 17.32 -3.51 18.62
CA THR A 125 17.49 -3.74 17.19
C THR A 125 16.54 -4.82 16.67
N ILE A 126 15.70 -4.39 15.72
CA ILE A 126 15.06 -5.15 14.64
C ILE A 126 13.73 -5.87 14.96
N ASP A 127 12.76 -5.49 14.12
CA ASP A 127 11.55 -6.17 13.65
C ASP A 127 10.62 -6.86 14.65
N ASP A 128 9.47 -6.23 14.87
CA ASP A 128 8.22 -6.98 14.77
C ASP A 128 7.05 -6.08 14.35
N GLU A 129 6.19 -6.65 13.50
CA GLU A 129 4.74 -6.51 13.42
C GLU A 129 4.24 -6.65 11.97
N VAL A 130 4.12 -7.91 11.57
CA VAL A 130 3.21 -8.39 10.52
C VAL A 130 2.32 -9.47 11.14
N HIS A 131 1.00 -9.32 10.98
CA HIS A 131 -0.15 -10.08 11.51
C HIS A 131 -0.57 -9.69 12.95
N ASN A 132 -1.83 -9.43 13.26
CA ASN A 132 -3.06 -9.98 12.70
C ASN A 132 -4.27 -9.12 13.10
N GLY A 133 -5.37 -9.23 12.36
CA GLY A 133 -6.69 -8.83 12.87
C GLY A 133 -7.43 -7.82 12.02
N ASP A 134 -7.98 -8.32 10.92
CA ASP A 134 -9.21 -7.83 10.29
C ASP A 134 -10.31 -7.70 11.35
N GLN A 135 -10.36 -6.55 12.03
CA GLN A 135 -11.53 -6.12 12.77
C GLN A 135 -12.23 -5.11 11.89
N GLY A 136 -13.36 -5.53 11.33
CA GLY A 136 -14.25 -4.74 10.50
C GLY A 136 -14.47 -3.36 11.08
N LYS A 137 -13.70 -2.38 10.59
CA LYS A 137 -13.94 -0.98 10.83
C LYS A 137 -15.23 -0.65 10.09
N ALA A 138 -16.33 -0.61 10.83
CA ALA A 138 -17.50 0.18 10.45
C ALA A 138 -16.96 1.49 9.85
N ARG A 139 -17.29 1.75 8.58
CA ARG A 139 -16.74 2.88 7.82
C ARG A 139 -17.02 4.15 8.60
N LYS A 140 -16.01 4.62 9.34
CA LYS A 140 -16.08 5.87 10.09
C LYS A 140 -16.41 6.94 9.05
N GLY A 141 -17.52 7.67 9.27
CA GLY A 141 -17.93 8.75 8.38
C GLY A 141 -16.78 9.73 8.15
N SER A 142 -16.78 10.41 7.01
CA SER A 142 -15.74 11.37 6.65
C SER A 142 -15.63 12.46 7.71
N SER A 143 -14.42 12.72 8.21
CA SER A 143 -14.18 13.78 9.19
C SER A 143 -14.28 15.20 8.61
N TYR A 144 -14.21 15.32 7.28
CA TYR A 144 -14.26 16.59 6.55
C TYR A 144 -15.05 16.42 5.25
N ALA A 145 -15.52 17.54 4.68
CA ALA A 145 -16.17 17.56 3.38
C ALA A 145 -15.18 17.14 2.27
N GLY A 146 -15.66 16.38 1.27
CA GLY A 146 -14.88 15.89 0.14
C GLY A 146 -15.16 16.66 -1.16
N GLY A 147 -14.85 16.02 -2.29
CA GLY A 147 -15.14 16.56 -3.62
C GLY A 147 -16.64 16.69 -3.88
N LEU A 148 -17.02 17.72 -4.64
CA LEU A 148 -18.39 17.92 -5.10
C LEU A 148 -18.70 16.96 -6.25
N VAL A 149 -19.83 16.26 -6.16
CA VAL A 149 -20.38 15.44 -7.25
C VAL A 149 -21.67 16.11 -7.73
N LEU A 150 -21.71 16.46 -9.01
CA LEU A 150 -22.93 16.98 -9.62
C LEU A 150 -23.90 15.83 -9.88
N GLU A 151 -25.19 16.12 -9.71
CA GLU A 151 -26.23 15.13 -10.02
C GLU A 151 -26.24 14.81 -11.53
N PRO A 152 -26.12 13.53 -11.92
CA PRO A 152 -26.02 13.16 -13.32
C PRO A 152 -27.37 13.34 -14.02
N LYS A 153 -27.35 13.98 -15.19
CA LYS A 153 -28.50 13.98 -16.11
C LYS A 153 -28.57 12.60 -16.77
N LYS A 154 -29.51 11.77 -16.34
CA LYS A 154 -29.69 10.40 -16.85
C LYS A 154 -30.34 10.42 -18.23
N GLY A 155 -29.86 9.61 -19.15
CA GLY A 155 -30.44 9.46 -20.48
C GLY A 155 -29.45 8.88 -21.48
N LEU A 156 -29.95 8.48 -22.64
CA LEU A 156 -29.15 8.22 -23.83
C LEU A 156 -28.96 9.53 -24.58
N TYR A 157 -27.73 9.81 -25.03
CA TYR A 157 -27.39 11.07 -25.70
C TYR A 157 -27.05 10.80 -27.16
N ASP A 158 -27.84 11.36 -28.07
CA ASP A 158 -27.61 11.26 -29.52
C ASP A 158 -26.64 12.34 -30.04
N LYS A 159 -26.25 13.29 -29.18
CA LYS A 159 -25.33 14.40 -29.49
C LYS A 159 -23.99 14.19 -28.80
N TYR A 160 -22.92 14.75 -29.37
CA TYR A 160 -21.58 14.67 -28.79
C TYR A 160 -21.54 15.20 -27.35
N ILE A 161 -20.89 14.44 -26.48
CA ILE A 161 -20.59 14.81 -25.10
C ILE A 161 -19.13 15.25 -25.02
N ILE A 162 -18.90 16.45 -24.50
CA ILE A 162 -17.56 16.97 -24.25
C ILE A 162 -17.26 16.79 -22.76
N LEU A 163 -16.20 16.04 -22.46
CA LEU A 163 -15.67 15.88 -21.12
C LEU A 163 -14.50 16.85 -20.93
N LEU A 164 -14.59 17.70 -19.92
CA LEU A 164 -13.52 18.59 -19.49
C LEU A 164 -13.10 18.20 -18.08
N ASP A 165 -11.79 18.09 -17.85
CA ASP A 165 -11.21 17.74 -16.55
C ASP A 165 -9.99 18.63 -16.25
N PHE A 166 -9.71 18.84 -14.96
CA PHE A 166 -8.54 19.58 -14.52
C PHE A 166 -7.33 18.65 -14.38
N ASN A 167 -6.21 19.04 -14.97
CA ASN A 167 -4.94 18.33 -14.75
C ASN A 167 -4.47 18.56 -13.31
N SER A 168 -4.49 17.52 -12.47
CA SER A 168 -3.96 17.54 -11.09
C SER A 168 -4.58 18.64 -10.19
N LEU A 169 -5.91 18.67 -10.08
CA LEU A 169 -6.66 19.69 -9.32
C LEU A 169 -6.09 20.03 -7.93
N TYR A 170 -5.92 19.03 -7.04
CA TYR A 170 -5.48 19.29 -5.66
C TYR A 170 -4.06 19.84 -5.56
N PRO A 171 -3.04 19.26 -6.21
CA PRO A 171 -1.72 19.88 -6.29
C PRO A 171 -1.73 21.33 -6.78
N SER A 172 -2.52 21.63 -7.81
CA SER A 172 -2.64 22.99 -8.35
C SER A 172 -3.27 23.96 -7.35
N ILE A 173 -4.34 23.56 -6.64
CA ILE A 173 -4.96 24.39 -5.59
C ILE A 173 -3.96 24.67 -4.45
N ILE A 174 -3.19 23.66 -4.04
CA ILE A 174 -2.17 23.82 -2.99
C ILE A 174 -1.13 24.88 -3.39
N GLN A 175 -0.70 24.88 -4.65
CA GLN A 175 0.27 25.83 -5.19
C GLN A 175 -0.32 27.23 -5.36
N GLU A 176 -1.48 27.35 -6.01
CA GLU A 176 -2.14 28.63 -6.34
C GLU A 176 -2.46 29.45 -5.09
N TYR A 177 -2.96 28.79 -4.04
CA TYR A 177 -3.37 29.46 -2.81
C TYR A 177 -2.33 29.37 -1.68
N ASN A 178 -1.13 28.83 -1.96
CA ASN A 178 -0.05 28.64 -0.99
C ASN A 178 -0.54 28.01 0.33
N LEU A 179 -1.27 26.89 0.24
CA LEU A 179 -1.99 26.30 1.39
C LEU A 179 -1.07 25.61 2.42
N LEU A 180 0.20 25.44 2.10
CA LEU A 180 1.19 24.86 3.02
C LEU A 180 1.85 25.97 3.83
N HIS A 181 1.98 25.77 5.14
CA HIS A 181 2.68 26.69 6.04
C HIS A 181 4.04 27.09 5.47
N HIS A 182 4.38 28.39 5.56
CA HIS A 182 5.65 28.97 5.12
C HIS A 182 6.82 28.04 5.48
N CYS A 183 7.31 27.34 4.46
CA CYS A 183 8.55 26.59 4.49
C CYS A 183 9.65 27.47 3.90
#